data_AF-A0A250FXW0-F1
#
_entry.id   AF-A0A250FXW0-F1
#
_cell.length_a   1.000
_cell.length_b   1.000
_cell.length_c   1.000
_cell.angle_alpha   90.00
_cell.angle_beta   90.00
_cell.angle_gamma   90.00
#
_symmetry.space_group_name_H-M   'P 1'
#
loop_
_entity.id
_entity.type
_entity.pdbx_description
1 polymer ?
#
loop_
_entity_poly.entity_id
_entity_poly.type
_entity_poly.pdbx_seq_one_letter_code
_entity_poly.pdbx_strand_id
1 'polypeptide(L)'
;MKRLLFFSSAIILFLSSCSVRNEYDDDQLTLHEFLHSYDLWYVNVDATRGNDRIPFLQKAFTITFDGNTLLANNNLVGIGSVGRGYGRVIGNFFTSDTHLTFHHDRDGSYRFKVVQISPNQIDLYDIDSNSVYRLEGYHKRNFNYDRLFFENMQYFLQEYNFWEKTYTSREGAMNPFDNENFIRFYSLHGDYIFETREHPNITTPLFRGIYTVDDVRNANDVKILNLNYRNETESFEVRILNDREIELFHINSRTTYRFRGVQNIIYKKLKD
;
A
#
# COMPACT_ATOMS: atom_id res chain seq x y z
N MET A 1 -12.13 -22.20 -76.77
CA MET A 1 -12.08 -23.02 -75.54
C MET A 1 -11.17 -22.35 -74.52
N LYS A 2 -11.69 -22.17 -73.29
CA LYS A 2 -11.00 -21.99 -71.99
C LYS A 2 -10.06 -20.79 -71.80
N ARG A 3 -10.04 -20.09 -70.65
CA ARG A 3 -10.87 -19.98 -69.43
C ARG A 3 -10.23 -18.82 -68.64
N LEU A 4 -10.99 -17.80 -68.25
CA LEU A 4 -10.55 -16.79 -67.27
C LEU A 4 -10.32 -17.45 -65.91
N LEU A 5 -9.18 -17.18 -65.28
CA LEU A 5 -8.89 -17.51 -63.89
C LEU A 5 -9.28 -16.33 -63.00
N PHE A 6 -10.39 -16.47 -62.27
CA PHE A 6 -10.74 -15.62 -61.14
C PHE A 6 -10.07 -16.20 -59.88
N PHE A 7 -9.20 -15.43 -59.24
CA PHE A 7 -8.69 -15.71 -57.90
C PHE A 7 -9.66 -15.09 -56.88
N SER A 8 -10.50 -15.90 -56.24
CA SER A 8 -11.25 -15.49 -55.05
C SER A 8 -10.37 -15.66 -53.83
N SER A 9 -10.10 -14.57 -53.11
CA SER A 9 -9.46 -14.59 -51.80
C SER A 9 -10.52 -14.86 -50.74
N ALA A 10 -10.44 -16.00 -50.05
CA ALA A 10 -11.34 -16.37 -48.96
C ALA A 10 -10.85 -15.70 -47.66
N ILE A 11 -11.64 -14.77 -47.12
CA ILE A 11 -11.43 -14.19 -45.80
C ILE A 11 -11.93 -15.20 -44.76
N ILE A 12 -11.01 -15.75 -43.97
CA ILE A 12 -11.33 -16.61 -42.83
C ILE A 12 -11.65 -15.70 -41.64
N LEU A 13 -12.93 -15.64 -41.26
CA LEU A 13 -13.39 -15.01 -40.02
C LEU A 13 -13.19 -16.00 -38.86
N PHE A 14 -12.25 -15.73 -37.96
CA PHE A 14 -12.16 -16.45 -36.70
C PHE A 14 -13.21 -15.90 -35.74
N LEU A 15 -14.33 -16.61 -35.58
CA LEU A 15 -15.26 -16.39 -34.48
C LEU A 15 -14.72 -17.10 -33.24
N SER A 16 -14.11 -16.34 -32.31
CA SER A 16 -13.79 -16.85 -30.98
C SER A 16 -15.08 -16.95 -30.16
N SER A 17 -15.60 -18.17 -30.03
CA SER A 17 -16.66 -18.49 -29.07
C SER A 17 -16.10 -18.40 -27.66
N CYS A 18 -16.68 -17.54 -26.82
CA CYS A 18 -16.41 -17.50 -25.38
C CYS A 18 -17.21 -18.63 -24.74
N SER A 19 -16.59 -19.80 -24.55
CA SER A 19 -17.19 -20.85 -23.73
C SER A 19 -17.02 -20.49 -22.26
N VAL A 20 -18.13 -20.42 -21.53
CA VAL A 20 -18.11 -20.45 -20.07
C VAL A 20 -17.64 -21.86 -19.69
N ARG A 21 -16.35 -21.99 -19.40
CA ARG A 21 -15.69 -23.27 -19.10
C ARG A 21 -16.00 -23.66 -17.65
N ASN A 22 -17.07 -24.42 -17.47
CA ASN A 22 -17.37 -25.17 -16.25
C ASN A 22 -17.25 -26.66 -16.58
N GLU A 23 -16.06 -27.23 -16.42
CA GLU A 23 -15.84 -28.67 -16.36
C GLU A 23 -14.51 -28.93 -15.62
N TYR A 24 -14.58 -29.75 -14.58
CA TYR A 24 -13.46 -30.18 -13.74
C TYR A 24 -12.38 -30.84 -14.63
N ASP A 25 -11.24 -30.18 -14.77
CA ASP A 25 -10.02 -30.70 -15.41
C ASP A 25 -9.08 -31.17 -14.29
N ASP A 26 -8.55 -32.39 -14.40
CA ASP A 26 -7.60 -33.04 -13.46
C ASP A 26 -6.20 -32.36 -13.45
N ASP A 27 -6.05 -31.26 -14.20
CA ASP A 27 -4.86 -30.41 -14.28
C ASP A 27 -5.01 -29.07 -13.52
N GLN A 28 -6.05 -28.90 -12.70
CA GLN A 28 -6.21 -27.70 -11.89
C GLN A 28 -5.32 -27.74 -10.65
N LEU A 29 -4.41 -26.76 -10.54
CA LEU A 29 -3.63 -26.51 -9.32
C LEU A 29 -4.56 -26.49 -8.11
N THR A 30 -4.17 -27.16 -7.03
CA THR A 30 -4.81 -26.96 -5.74
C THR A 30 -4.72 -25.48 -5.35
N LEU A 31 -5.63 -24.99 -4.51
CA LEU A 31 -5.54 -23.61 -4.02
C LEU A 31 -4.18 -23.32 -3.38
N HIS A 32 -3.60 -24.30 -2.67
CA HIS A 32 -2.26 -24.19 -2.12
C HIS A 32 -1.22 -23.90 -3.20
N GLU A 33 -1.17 -24.71 -4.26
CA GLU A 33 -0.22 -24.55 -5.36
C GLU A 33 -0.47 -23.25 -6.14
N PHE A 34 -1.74 -22.88 -6.32
CA PHE A 34 -2.10 -21.64 -7.00
C PHE A 34 -1.65 -20.40 -6.21
N LEU A 35 -1.80 -20.38 -4.88
CA LEU A 35 -1.29 -19.28 -4.04
C LEU A 35 0.24 -19.15 -4.13
N HIS A 36 0.95 -20.25 -4.41
CA HIS A 36 2.40 -20.29 -4.64
C HIS A 36 2.83 -20.02 -6.08
N SER A 37 1.89 -19.83 -7.02
CA SER A 37 2.22 -19.44 -8.40
C SER A 37 2.76 -18.01 -8.50
N TYR A 38 2.56 -17.21 -7.44
CA TYR A 38 3.09 -15.86 -7.29
C TYR A 38 3.95 -15.76 -6.03
N ASP A 39 4.97 -14.90 -6.09
CA ASP A 39 5.89 -14.68 -4.99
C ASP A 39 5.23 -13.89 -3.85
N LEU A 40 4.31 -13.00 -4.18
CA LEU A 40 3.56 -12.18 -3.24
C LEU A 40 2.23 -11.74 -3.83
N TRP A 41 1.30 -11.37 -2.96
CA TRP A 41 -0.04 -10.91 -3.29
C TRP A 41 -0.25 -9.51 -2.72
N TYR A 42 -0.41 -8.51 -3.59
CA TYR A 42 -0.78 -7.14 -3.22
C TYR A 42 -2.22 -7.10 -2.72
N VAL A 43 -2.46 -6.40 -1.62
CA VAL A 43 -3.81 -6.22 -1.07
C VAL A 43 -4.40 -4.93 -1.61
N ASN A 44 -5.41 -5.05 -2.48
CA ASN A 44 -6.10 -3.89 -3.04
C ASN A 44 -7.23 -3.47 -2.09
N VAL A 45 -6.88 -2.63 -1.10
CA VAL A 45 -7.82 -2.19 -0.06
C VAL A 45 -8.98 -1.37 -0.65
N ASP A 46 -8.75 -0.57 -1.70
CA ASP A 46 -9.79 0.21 -2.37
C ASP A 46 -10.84 -0.65 -3.08
N ALA A 47 -10.46 -1.86 -3.49
CA ALA A 47 -11.37 -2.85 -4.04
C ALA A 47 -12.15 -3.65 -2.97
N THR A 48 -11.92 -3.39 -1.68
CA THR A 48 -12.60 -4.08 -0.58
C THR A 48 -14.09 -3.76 -0.58
N ARG A 49 -14.93 -4.79 -0.41
CA ARG A 49 -16.40 -4.66 -0.36
C ARG A 49 -16.94 -5.29 0.93
N GLY A 50 -18.17 -4.93 1.29
CA GLY A 50 -18.80 -5.37 2.55
C GLY A 50 -18.63 -4.35 3.68
N ASN A 51 -19.24 -4.63 4.83
CA ASN A 51 -19.37 -3.68 5.93
C ASN A 51 -18.30 -3.86 7.01
N ASP A 52 -17.82 -5.08 7.19
CA ASP A 52 -16.83 -5.38 8.23
C ASP A 52 -15.40 -5.25 7.69
N ARG A 53 -14.46 -5.08 8.61
CA ARG A 53 -13.06 -4.80 8.30
C ARG A 53 -12.17 -5.71 9.15
N ILE A 54 -11.43 -6.59 8.49
CA ILE A 54 -10.48 -7.52 9.09
C ILE A 54 -9.19 -6.75 9.37
N PRO A 55 -8.79 -6.57 10.64
CA PRO A 55 -7.76 -5.59 11.01
C PRO A 55 -6.42 -5.78 10.30
N PHE A 56 -5.87 -7.00 10.23
CA PHE A 56 -4.58 -7.20 9.56
C PHE A 56 -4.66 -6.98 8.04
N LEU A 57 -5.76 -7.34 7.37
CA LEU A 57 -5.93 -7.12 5.92
C LEU A 57 -6.06 -5.64 5.56
N GLN A 58 -6.61 -4.83 6.45
CA GLN A 58 -6.67 -3.37 6.26
C GLN A 58 -5.29 -2.70 6.39
N LYS A 59 -4.31 -3.39 6.96
CA LYS A 59 -2.96 -2.85 7.20
C LYS A 59 -1.89 -3.48 6.33
N ALA A 60 -2.17 -4.62 5.70
CA ALA A 60 -1.23 -5.31 4.85
C ALA A 60 -1.17 -4.67 3.47
N PHE A 61 0.02 -4.27 3.03
CA PHE A 61 0.28 -3.89 1.64
C PHE A 61 0.44 -5.13 0.75
N THR A 62 1.14 -6.14 1.27
CA THR A 62 1.29 -7.43 0.58
C THR A 62 1.23 -8.58 1.57
N ILE A 63 0.79 -9.74 1.08
CA ILE A 63 0.78 -11.03 1.75
C ILE A 63 1.68 -11.99 0.97
N THR A 64 2.36 -12.88 1.67
CA THR A 64 3.14 -13.96 1.07
C THR A 64 2.79 -15.28 1.72
N PHE A 65 2.60 -16.29 0.88
CA PHE A 65 2.38 -17.68 1.24
C PHE A 65 3.73 -18.40 1.07
N ASP A 66 4.31 -18.89 2.16
CA ASP A 66 5.60 -19.58 2.16
C ASP A 66 5.48 -20.92 2.89
N GLY A 67 5.24 -21.99 2.12
CA GLY A 67 4.81 -23.28 2.67
C GLY A 67 3.46 -23.11 3.36
N ASN A 68 3.42 -23.27 4.68
CA ASN A 68 2.22 -22.95 5.50
C ASN A 68 2.39 -21.65 6.30
N THR A 69 3.48 -20.92 6.12
CA THR A 69 3.75 -19.67 6.84
C THR A 69 3.08 -18.51 6.12
N LEU A 70 2.41 -17.66 6.89
CA LEU A 70 1.82 -16.42 6.38
C LEU A 70 2.76 -15.26 6.73
N LEU A 71 3.24 -14.54 5.71
CA LEU A 71 3.99 -13.31 5.89
C LEU A 71 3.21 -12.12 5.34
N ALA A 72 3.48 -10.93 5.88
CA ALA A 72 2.95 -9.69 5.33
C ALA A 72 3.89 -8.50 5.51
N ASN A 73 3.79 -7.54 4.59
CA ASN A 73 4.31 -6.19 4.74
C ASN A 73 3.19 -5.28 5.26
N ASN A 74 3.22 -4.94 6.55
CA ASN A 74 2.24 -4.05 7.20
C ASN A 74 2.81 -2.66 7.54
N ASN A 75 4.01 -2.39 7.04
CA ASN A 75 4.76 -1.15 7.20
C ASN A 75 5.42 -0.83 5.87
N LEU A 76 5.39 0.44 5.48
CA LEU A 76 6.16 0.98 4.36
C LEU A 76 7.63 1.13 4.75
N VAL A 77 7.92 1.47 6.01
CA VAL A 77 9.31 1.49 6.49
C VAL A 77 9.92 0.09 6.42
N GLY A 78 11.03 -0.03 5.68
CA GLY A 78 11.68 -1.31 5.40
C GLY A 78 10.99 -2.17 4.34
N ILE A 79 9.93 -1.71 3.68
CA ILE A 79 9.29 -2.48 2.62
C ILE A 79 10.26 -2.80 1.48
N GLY A 80 10.15 -3.98 0.88
CA GLY A 80 11.12 -4.48 -0.11
C GLY A 80 12.43 -5.02 0.49
N SER A 81 12.79 -4.65 1.73
CA SER A 81 14.00 -5.14 2.41
C SER A 81 13.71 -6.16 3.52
N VAL A 82 12.67 -5.91 4.34
CA VAL A 82 12.23 -6.81 5.41
C VAL A 82 11.80 -8.15 4.82
N GLY A 83 12.34 -9.24 5.37
CA GLY A 83 12.09 -10.59 4.84
C GLY A 83 12.49 -10.74 3.38
N ARG A 84 13.46 -9.95 2.89
CA ARG A 84 13.85 -9.91 1.47
C ARG A 84 12.69 -9.50 0.53
N GLY A 85 11.79 -8.66 1.04
CA GLY A 85 10.60 -8.15 0.36
C GLY A 85 9.31 -8.89 0.70
N TYR A 86 9.40 -10.10 1.30
CA TYR A 86 8.22 -10.89 1.67
C TYR A 86 7.55 -10.44 2.98
N GLY A 87 8.18 -9.52 3.71
CA GLY A 87 7.64 -8.99 4.96
C GLY A 87 7.98 -9.87 6.17
N ARG A 88 7.13 -9.80 7.19
CA ARG A 88 7.33 -10.52 8.46
C ARG A 88 6.32 -11.63 8.58
N VAL A 89 6.71 -12.74 9.22
CA VAL A 89 5.76 -13.78 9.64
C VAL A 89 4.67 -13.14 10.50
N ILE A 90 3.40 -13.38 10.17
CA ILE A 90 2.22 -12.91 10.90
C ILE A 90 1.31 -14.05 11.34
N GLY A 91 1.68 -15.29 11.01
CA GLY A 91 0.96 -16.48 11.41
C GLY A 91 1.17 -17.62 10.42
N ASN A 92 0.14 -18.44 10.28
CA ASN A 92 0.11 -19.53 9.33
C ASN A 92 -1.22 -19.56 8.57
N PHE A 93 -1.29 -20.40 7.55
CA PHE A 93 -2.51 -20.61 6.79
C PHE A 93 -2.68 -22.08 6.43
N PHE A 94 -3.92 -22.43 6.09
CA PHE A 94 -4.31 -23.73 5.60
C PHE A 94 -5.31 -23.58 4.46
N THR A 95 -5.24 -24.48 3.48
CA THR A 95 -6.15 -24.52 2.33
C THR A 95 -6.88 -25.85 2.28
N SER A 96 -8.18 -25.83 2.01
CA SER A 96 -9.00 -27.01 1.72
C SER A 96 -9.95 -26.70 0.59
N ASP A 97 -9.84 -27.41 -0.53
CA ASP A 97 -10.56 -27.13 -1.77
C ASP A 97 -10.39 -25.65 -2.17
N THR A 98 -11.46 -24.86 -2.11
CA THR A 98 -11.49 -23.42 -2.40
C THR A 98 -11.47 -22.54 -1.15
N HIS A 99 -11.30 -23.14 0.03
CA HIS A 99 -11.27 -22.41 1.29
C HIS A 99 -9.85 -22.15 1.75
N LEU A 100 -9.60 -20.91 2.18
CA LEU A 100 -8.36 -20.46 2.79
C LEU A 100 -8.65 -20.06 4.24
N THR A 101 -7.95 -20.64 5.19
CA THR A 101 -8.02 -20.25 6.60
C THR A 101 -6.71 -19.61 7.00
N PHE A 102 -6.77 -18.40 7.53
CA PHE A 102 -5.64 -17.76 8.20
C PHE A 102 -5.74 -17.98 9.69
N HIS A 103 -4.62 -18.26 10.32
CA HIS A 103 -4.44 -18.13 11.76
C HIS A 103 -3.41 -17.02 11.98
N HIS A 104 -3.89 -15.80 12.23
CA HIS A 104 -3.05 -14.65 12.54
C HIS A 104 -2.60 -14.74 13.99
N ASP A 105 -1.31 -14.49 14.24
CA ASP A 105 -0.68 -14.58 15.58
C ASP A 105 -1.39 -13.71 16.64
N ARG A 106 -2.16 -12.69 16.21
CA ARG A 106 -2.78 -11.68 17.08
C ARG A 106 -4.26 -11.41 16.82
N ASP A 107 -4.71 -11.58 15.59
CA ASP A 107 -6.04 -11.12 15.17
C ASP A 107 -7.03 -12.30 15.12
N GLY A 108 -6.55 -13.51 15.46
CA GLY A 108 -7.37 -14.71 15.49
C GLY A 108 -7.40 -15.42 14.15
N SER A 109 -8.49 -16.15 13.92
CA SER A 109 -8.64 -16.99 12.73
C SER A 109 -9.71 -16.42 11.82
N TYR A 110 -9.44 -16.44 10.51
CA TYR A 110 -10.35 -15.95 9.48
C TYR A 110 -10.47 -16.99 8.38
N ARG A 111 -11.69 -17.26 7.92
CA ARG A 111 -11.93 -18.25 6.86
C ARG A 111 -12.53 -17.56 5.65
N PHE A 112 -11.93 -17.84 4.50
CA PHE A 112 -12.32 -17.26 3.23
C PHE A 112 -12.71 -18.35 2.25
N LYS A 113 -13.72 -18.08 1.42
CA LYS A 113 -13.85 -18.72 0.13
C LYS A 113 -13.04 -17.92 -0.89
N VAL A 114 -12.14 -18.60 -1.60
CA VAL A 114 -11.30 -17.97 -2.63
C VAL A 114 -11.99 -18.12 -3.99
N VAL A 115 -12.10 -17.00 -4.71
CA VAL A 115 -12.60 -16.97 -6.09
C VAL A 115 -11.55 -16.33 -6.97
N GLN A 116 -11.10 -17.06 -7.99
CA GLN A 116 -10.20 -16.52 -8.99
C GLN A 116 -10.97 -15.63 -9.98
N ILE A 117 -10.52 -14.39 -10.12
CA ILE A 117 -11.11 -13.38 -11.01
C ILE A 117 -10.34 -13.33 -12.34
N SER A 118 -9.02 -13.49 -12.28
CA SER A 118 -8.12 -13.55 -13.43
C SER A 118 -6.91 -14.42 -13.09
N PRO A 119 -5.99 -14.70 -14.04
CA PRO A 119 -4.80 -15.52 -13.78
C PRO A 119 -4.00 -15.09 -12.55
N ASN A 120 -3.95 -13.80 -12.23
CA ASN A 120 -3.21 -13.24 -11.10
C ASN A 120 -4.10 -12.46 -10.12
N GLN A 121 -5.43 -12.62 -10.16
CA GLN A 121 -6.31 -11.89 -9.26
C GLN A 121 -7.28 -12.84 -8.58
N ILE A 122 -7.41 -12.69 -7.26
CA ILE A 122 -8.36 -13.44 -6.44
C ILE A 122 -9.17 -12.50 -5.57
N ASP A 123 -10.40 -12.91 -5.28
CA ASP A 123 -11.22 -12.34 -4.22
C ASP A 123 -11.30 -13.33 -3.07
N LEU A 124 -10.99 -12.85 -1.86
CA LEU A 124 -11.18 -13.55 -0.61
C LEU A 124 -12.52 -13.13 -0.01
N TYR A 125 -13.51 -14.01 -0.08
CA TYR A 125 -14.82 -13.80 0.53
C TYR A 125 -14.81 -14.32 1.96
N ASP A 126 -14.81 -13.41 2.93
CA ASP A 126 -14.89 -13.76 4.34
C ASP A 126 -16.26 -14.38 4.64
N ILE A 127 -16.24 -15.59 5.18
CA ILE A 127 -17.48 -16.37 5.37
C ILE A 127 -18.34 -15.84 6.52
N ASP A 128 -17.72 -15.13 7.47
CA ASP A 128 -18.36 -14.69 8.71
C ASP A 128 -18.95 -13.28 8.56
N SER A 129 -18.33 -12.43 7.74
CA SER A 129 -18.64 -11.00 7.65
C SER A 129 -19.08 -10.50 6.28
N ASN A 130 -19.18 -11.40 5.27
CA ASN A 130 -19.47 -11.06 3.87
C ASN A 130 -18.52 -10.01 3.26
N SER A 131 -17.39 -9.76 3.90
CA SER A 131 -16.36 -8.84 3.41
C SER A 131 -15.57 -9.50 2.28
N VAL A 132 -15.23 -8.74 1.26
CA VAL A 132 -14.48 -9.24 0.10
C VAL A 132 -13.19 -8.46 -0.02
N TYR A 133 -12.07 -9.15 -0.03
CA TYR A 133 -10.74 -8.57 -0.21
C TYR A 133 -10.17 -9.02 -1.54
N ARG A 134 -9.72 -8.06 -2.36
CA ARG A 134 -9.09 -8.36 -3.63
C ARG A 134 -7.59 -8.42 -3.48
N LEU A 135 -7.00 -9.51 -3.96
CA LEU A 135 -5.56 -9.70 -4.00
C LEU A 135 -5.08 -9.82 -5.44
N GLU A 136 -3.92 -9.23 -5.73
CA GLU A 136 -3.25 -9.28 -7.02
C GLU A 136 -1.86 -9.91 -6.87
N GLY A 137 -1.64 -11.04 -7.54
CA GLY A 137 -0.40 -11.81 -7.51
C GLY A 137 0.69 -11.19 -8.37
N TYR A 138 1.91 -11.17 -7.83
CA TYR A 138 3.11 -10.67 -8.49
C TYR A 138 4.29 -11.62 -8.30
N HIS A 139 5.12 -11.72 -9.33
CA HIS A 139 6.50 -12.16 -9.14
C HIS A 139 7.31 -11.02 -8.55
N LYS A 140 8.12 -11.30 -7.51
CA LYS A 140 8.79 -10.28 -6.70
C LYS A 140 9.70 -9.38 -7.53
N ARG A 141 10.39 -9.96 -8.52
CA ARG A 141 11.27 -9.23 -9.45
C ARG A 141 10.56 -8.15 -10.28
N ASN A 142 9.23 -8.25 -10.40
CA ASN A 142 8.39 -7.33 -11.16
C ASN A 142 7.53 -6.43 -10.24
N PHE A 143 7.66 -6.59 -8.92
CA PHE A 143 6.86 -5.82 -7.97
C PHE A 143 7.53 -4.48 -7.68
N ASN A 144 6.78 -3.39 -7.88
CA ASN A 144 7.26 -2.04 -7.63
C ASN A 144 6.95 -1.65 -6.17
N TYR A 145 7.92 -1.83 -5.28
CA TYR A 145 7.79 -1.42 -3.88
C TYR A 145 7.74 0.10 -3.70
N ASP A 146 8.44 0.86 -4.54
CA ASP A 146 8.47 2.32 -4.47
C ASP A 146 7.07 2.91 -4.69
N ARG A 147 6.30 2.33 -5.62
CA ARG A 147 4.90 2.70 -5.88
C ARG A 147 4.05 2.69 -4.61
N LEU A 148 4.27 1.73 -3.70
CA LEU A 148 3.48 1.62 -2.47
C LEU A 148 3.68 2.82 -1.55
N PHE A 149 4.91 3.35 -1.45
CA PHE A 149 5.17 4.55 -0.69
C PHE A 149 4.39 5.75 -1.23
N PHE A 150 4.32 5.88 -2.55
CA PHE A 150 3.62 6.99 -3.18
C PHE A 150 2.10 6.87 -3.05
N GLU A 151 1.55 5.68 -3.27
CA GLU A 151 0.09 5.46 -3.12
C GLU A 151 -0.37 5.57 -1.66
N ASN A 152 0.54 5.34 -0.71
CA ASN A 152 0.22 5.31 0.72
C ASN A 152 1.01 6.34 1.53
N MET A 153 1.43 7.45 0.90
CA MET A 153 2.24 8.51 1.52
C MET A 153 1.62 9.02 2.83
N GLN A 154 0.30 9.16 2.86
CA GLN A 154 -0.43 9.59 4.05
C GLN A 154 -0.25 8.65 5.25
N TYR A 155 -0.12 7.34 5.02
CA TYR A 155 0.20 6.34 6.04
C TYR A 155 1.69 6.32 6.36
N PHE A 156 2.55 6.45 5.35
CA PHE A 156 4.01 6.51 5.54
C PHE A 156 4.43 7.60 6.52
N LEU A 157 3.85 8.80 6.40
CA LEU A 157 4.11 9.92 7.29
C LEU A 157 3.78 9.61 8.77
N GLN A 158 2.90 8.64 9.03
CA GLN A 158 2.49 8.22 10.38
C GLN A 158 3.32 7.04 10.93
N GLU A 159 4.27 6.49 10.17
CA GLU A 159 5.08 5.35 10.62
C GLU A 159 6.26 5.74 11.52
N TYR A 160 6.39 7.03 11.84
CA TYR A 160 7.37 7.55 12.78
C TYR A 160 6.67 8.34 13.88
N ASN A 161 7.17 8.23 15.10
CA ASN A 161 6.65 9.01 16.22
C ASN A 161 6.87 10.52 15.97
N PHE A 162 8.03 10.87 15.37
CA PHE A 162 8.33 12.21 14.90
C PHE A 162 9.22 12.17 13.65
N TRP A 163 9.12 13.22 12.84
CA TRP A 163 10.03 13.60 11.80
C TRP A 163 10.87 14.77 12.32
N GLU A 164 12.19 14.59 12.43
CA GLU A 164 13.15 15.59 12.91
C GLU A 164 13.76 16.35 11.73
N LYS A 165 13.69 17.68 11.75
CA LYS A 165 14.32 18.53 10.74
C LYS A 165 15.84 18.40 10.84
N THR A 166 16.47 17.99 9.75
CA THR A 166 17.92 17.82 9.64
C THR A 166 18.57 18.86 8.73
N TYR A 167 17.75 19.56 7.93
CA TYR A 167 18.23 20.53 6.96
C TYR A 167 17.15 21.58 6.66
N THR A 168 17.60 22.82 6.45
CA THR A 168 16.87 23.93 5.83
C THR A 168 17.78 24.56 4.78
N SER A 169 17.27 24.81 3.58
CA SER A 169 18.02 25.47 2.51
C SER A 169 18.38 26.91 2.86
N ARG A 170 19.44 27.44 2.23
CA ARG A 170 19.79 28.87 2.36
C ARG A 170 18.95 29.74 1.42
N GLU A 171 18.45 29.14 0.36
CA GLU A 171 17.53 29.70 -0.59
C GLU A 171 16.09 29.69 -0.03
N GLY A 172 15.33 30.71 -0.42
CA GLY A 172 13.93 30.87 -0.03
C GLY A 172 13.68 32.09 0.86
N ALA A 173 12.43 32.51 0.93
CA ALA A 173 11.99 33.56 1.84
C ALA A 173 11.80 33.01 3.27
N MET A 174 12.13 33.82 4.26
CA MET A 174 11.86 33.47 5.66
C MET A 174 10.36 33.29 5.87
N ASN A 175 9.97 32.24 6.57
CA ASN A 175 8.57 31.91 6.83
C ASN A 175 8.41 31.25 8.22
N PRO A 176 7.20 31.25 8.80
CA PRO A 176 6.98 30.73 10.14
C PRO A 176 7.39 29.26 10.33
N PHE A 177 7.29 28.44 9.27
CA PHE A 177 7.64 27.02 9.31
C PHE A 177 9.15 26.78 9.51
N ASP A 178 10.00 27.78 9.24
CA ASP A 178 11.45 27.71 9.47
C ASP A 178 11.81 27.33 10.91
N ASN A 179 10.95 27.65 11.88
CA ASN A 179 11.16 27.37 13.29
C ASN A 179 10.68 25.98 13.74
N GLU A 180 10.01 25.22 12.87
CA GLU A 180 9.46 23.90 13.22
C GLU A 180 10.54 22.82 13.09
N ASN A 181 10.92 22.18 14.20
CA ASN A 181 12.03 21.22 14.23
C ASN A 181 11.57 19.77 14.30
N PHE A 182 10.39 19.52 14.86
CA PHE A 182 9.82 18.18 14.98
C PHE A 182 8.37 18.20 14.51
N ILE A 183 8.00 17.26 13.66
CA ILE A 183 6.64 17.13 13.13
C ILE A 183 6.14 15.72 13.38
N ARG A 184 4.93 15.57 13.87
CA ARG A 184 4.25 14.29 14.03
C ARG A 184 2.99 14.28 13.19
N PHE A 185 2.74 13.18 12.49
CA PHE A 185 1.51 12.94 11.75
C PHE A 185 0.76 11.76 12.37
N TYR A 186 -0.55 11.86 12.50
CA TYR A 186 -1.39 10.77 13.01
C TYR A 186 -2.86 10.97 12.64
N SER A 187 -3.61 9.89 12.55
CA SER A 187 -5.07 9.95 12.39
C SER A 187 -5.78 10.06 13.75
N LEU A 188 -6.82 10.88 13.83
CA LEU A 188 -7.67 11.05 15.00
C LEU A 188 -9.12 11.28 14.57
N HIS A 189 -10.04 10.39 14.98
CA HIS A 189 -11.48 10.47 14.65
C HIS A 189 -11.81 10.64 13.15
N GLY A 190 -10.99 10.07 12.27
CA GLY A 190 -11.16 10.16 10.81
C GLY A 190 -10.42 11.32 10.16
N ASP A 191 -9.92 12.28 10.95
CA ASP A 191 -9.09 13.38 10.45
C ASP A 191 -7.60 13.01 10.50
N TYR A 192 -6.85 13.62 9.60
CA TYR A 192 -5.38 13.53 9.54
C TYR A 192 -4.77 14.75 10.22
N ILE A 193 -4.17 14.53 11.38
CA ILE A 193 -3.67 15.58 12.26
C ILE A 193 -2.14 15.63 12.19
N PHE A 194 -1.61 16.85 12.15
CA PHE A 194 -0.19 17.07 12.39
C PHE A 194 0.03 17.94 13.64
N GLU A 195 1.13 17.68 14.32
CA GLU A 195 1.61 18.50 15.43
C GLU A 195 3.07 18.87 15.20
N THR A 196 3.44 20.10 15.54
CA THR A 196 4.83 20.54 15.54
C THR A 196 5.34 20.79 16.95
N ARG A 197 6.65 20.62 17.16
CA ARG A 197 7.31 20.78 18.47
C ARG A 197 8.70 21.37 18.31
N GLU A 198 9.12 22.09 19.34
CA GLU A 198 10.49 22.62 19.43
C GLU A 198 11.50 21.48 19.71
N HIS A 199 11.11 20.53 20.57
CA HIS A 199 11.94 19.41 20.99
C HIS A 199 11.07 18.17 21.29
N PRO A 200 11.53 16.93 21.04
CA PRO A 200 10.73 15.71 21.20
C PRO A 200 10.28 15.45 22.64
N ASN A 201 11.06 15.91 23.62
CA ASN A 201 10.74 15.76 25.04
C ASN A 201 9.67 16.75 25.56
N ILE A 202 9.30 17.75 24.77
CA ILE A 202 8.24 18.70 25.14
C ILE A 202 6.90 18.09 24.74
N THR A 203 5.97 17.98 25.69
CA THR A 203 4.67 17.35 25.45
C THR A 203 3.66 18.28 24.80
N THR A 204 3.81 19.59 25.01
CA THR A 204 2.91 20.61 24.45
C THR A 204 3.30 20.89 23.00
N PRO A 205 2.39 20.70 22.03
CA PRO A 205 2.66 21.08 20.65
C PRO A 205 2.80 22.60 20.52
N LEU A 206 3.75 23.05 19.69
CA LEU A 206 3.83 24.45 19.25
C LEU A 206 2.62 24.80 18.37
N PHE A 207 2.25 23.85 17.52
CA PHE A 207 1.10 23.98 16.64
C PHE A 207 0.44 22.62 16.42
N ARG A 208 -0.89 22.63 16.23
CA ARG A 208 -1.68 21.47 15.83
C ARG A 208 -2.63 21.89 14.72
N GLY A 209 -2.69 21.10 13.64
CA GLY A 209 -3.59 21.33 12.53
C GLY A 209 -3.97 20.06 11.79
N ILE A 210 -4.76 20.23 10.74
CA ILE A 210 -5.14 19.14 9.82
C ILE A 210 -4.19 19.17 8.63
N TYR A 211 -3.83 17.99 8.11
CA TYR A 211 -3.07 17.86 6.86
C TYR A 211 -3.81 17.05 5.80
N THR A 212 -3.54 17.35 4.53
CA THR A 212 -3.95 16.51 3.38
C THR A 212 -2.74 16.14 2.54
N VAL A 213 -2.83 15.01 1.84
CA VAL A 213 -1.84 14.58 0.86
C VAL A 213 -2.56 14.41 -0.46
N ASP A 214 -2.18 15.19 -1.45
CA ASP A 214 -2.83 15.26 -2.76
C ASP A 214 -1.87 14.81 -3.87
N ASP A 215 -2.44 14.19 -4.90
CA ASP A 215 -1.69 13.72 -6.05
C ASP A 215 -1.28 14.86 -6.97
N VAL A 216 -0.05 14.82 -7.45
CA VAL A 216 0.41 15.69 -8.54
C VAL A 216 0.17 14.98 -9.86
N ARG A 217 -0.54 15.65 -10.79
CA ARG A 217 -0.80 15.09 -12.12
C ARG A 217 0.52 14.76 -12.83
N ASN A 218 0.62 13.54 -13.34
CA ASN A 218 1.77 13.03 -14.10
C ASN A 218 3.11 12.99 -13.33
N ALA A 219 3.08 13.05 -11.99
CA ALA A 219 4.27 12.81 -11.17
C ALA A 219 4.03 11.59 -10.28
N ASN A 220 4.95 10.63 -10.36
CA ASN A 220 4.89 9.40 -9.58
C ASN A 220 5.78 9.44 -8.34
N ASP A 221 6.60 10.49 -8.21
CA ASP A 221 7.66 10.65 -7.20
C ASP A 221 7.44 11.86 -6.27
N VAL A 222 6.38 12.65 -6.51
CA VAL A 222 6.05 13.87 -5.78
C VAL A 222 4.56 13.88 -5.41
N LYS A 223 4.25 14.28 -4.18
CA LYS A 223 2.89 14.59 -3.70
C LYS A 223 2.83 16.02 -3.18
N ILE A 224 1.63 16.57 -3.04
CA ILE A 224 1.42 17.84 -2.34
C ILE A 224 0.96 17.54 -0.92
N LEU A 225 1.71 18.00 0.08
CA LEU A 225 1.30 18.04 1.48
C LEU A 225 0.78 19.43 1.79
N ASN A 226 -0.48 19.52 2.20
CA ASN A 226 -1.07 20.76 2.67
C ASN A 226 -1.22 20.71 4.17
N LEU A 227 -0.70 21.72 4.87
CA LEU A 227 -0.81 21.89 6.31
C LEU A 227 -1.70 23.09 6.60
N ASN A 228 -2.84 22.89 7.27
CA ASN A 228 -3.61 24.01 7.81
C ASN A 228 -2.86 24.57 9.02
N TYR A 229 -2.09 25.64 8.80
CA TYR A 229 -1.10 26.19 9.70
C TYR A 229 -1.39 27.67 10.00
N ARG A 230 -1.65 27.99 11.27
CA ARG A 230 -1.88 29.36 11.79
C ARG A 230 -2.85 30.22 10.96
N ASN A 231 -3.97 29.63 10.52
CA ASN A 231 -5.03 30.24 9.69
C ASN A 231 -4.70 30.38 8.20
N GLU A 232 -3.58 29.84 7.74
CA GLU A 232 -3.21 29.74 6.34
C GLU A 232 -2.98 28.27 5.96
N THR A 233 -2.90 27.98 4.66
CA THR A 233 -2.49 26.66 4.19
C THR A 233 -1.06 26.75 3.70
N GLU A 234 -0.15 26.06 4.38
CA GLU A 234 1.23 25.90 3.92
C GLU A 234 1.32 24.64 3.06
N SER A 235 1.74 24.81 1.81
CA SER A 235 1.77 23.74 0.80
C SER A 235 3.21 23.35 0.46
N PHE A 236 3.47 22.05 0.46
CA PHE A 236 4.79 21.48 0.21
C PHE A 236 4.72 20.43 -0.91
N GLU A 237 5.71 20.44 -1.80
CA GLU A 237 6.03 19.23 -2.57
C GLU A 237 6.78 18.26 -1.64
N VAL A 238 6.29 17.04 -1.50
CA VAL A 238 6.92 15.99 -0.70
C VAL A 238 7.59 14.98 -1.60
N ARG A 239 8.88 14.74 -1.32
CA ARG A 239 9.68 13.68 -1.95
C ARG A 239 10.18 12.71 -0.89
N ILE A 240 10.11 11.41 -1.19
CA ILE A 240 10.70 10.37 -0.35
C ILE A 240 12.12 10.15 -0.85
N LEU A 241 13.12 10.50 -0.04
CA LEU A 241 14.51 10.25 -0.38
C LEU A 241 14.89 8.80 -0.08
N ASN A 242 14.33 8.25 1.00
CA ASN A 242 14.36 6.84 1.39
C ASN A 242 13.31 6.59 2.48
N ASP A 243 13.24 5.36 2.99
CA ASP A 243 12.27 4.96 4.02
C ASP A 243 12.46 5.62 5.39
N ARG A 244 13.51 6.44 5.58
CA ARG A 244 13.84 7.19 6.80
C ARG A 244 13.95 8.70 6.60
N GLU A 245 13.88 9.20 5.37
CA GLU A 245 14.13 10.60 5.08
C GLU A 245 13.19 11.13 3.99
N ILE A 246 12.55 12.26 4.29
CA ILE A 246 11.68 12.99 3.38
C ILE A 246 12.23 14.39 3.13
N GLU A 247 11.95 14.92 1.96
CA GLU A 247 12.20 16.31 1.59
C GLU A 247 10.87 17.03 1.41
N LEU A 248 10.74 18.21 2.02
CA LEU A 248 9.59 19.08 1.92
C LEU A 248 10.04 20.37 1.23
N PHE A 249 9.61 20.59 -0.01
CA PHE A 249 9.84 21.84 -0.71
C PHE A 249 8.63 22.76 -0.54
N HIS A 250 8.81 23.85 0.18
CA HIS A 250 7.75 24.81 0.46
C HIS A 250 7.46 25.68 -0.75
N ILE A 251 6.23 25.62 -1.25
CA ILE A 251 5.85 26.19 -2.54
C ILE A 251 5.95 27.73 -2.53
N ASN A 252 5.44 28.36 -1.48
CA ASN A 252 5.37 29.83 -1.39
C ASN A 252 6.75 30.45 -1.13
N SER A 253 7.47 29.91 -0.14
CA SER A 253 8.75 30.49 0.24
C SER A 253 9.93 30.00 -0.59
N ARG A 254 9.77 28.94 -1.39
CA ARG A 254 10.86 28.27 -2.13
C ARG A 254 11.94 27.66 -1.23
N THR A 255 11.63 27.45 0.06
CA THR A 255 12.56 26.84 1.02
C THR A 255 12.43 25.32 0.98
N THR A 256 13.56 24.62 1.01
CA THR A 256 13.61 23.15 1.09
C THR A 256 14.00 22.73 2.48
N TYR A 257 13.24 21.80 3.06
CA TYR A 257 13.54 21.17 4.34
C TYR A 257 13.78 19.68 4.14
N ARG A 258 14.62 19.08 4.97
CA ARG A 258 14.70 17.60 5.08
C ARG A 258 14.40 17.16 6.48
N PHE A 259 13.65 16.07 6.56
CA PHE A 259 13.24 15.48 7.81
C PHE A 259 13.61 14.01 7.88
N ARG A 260 14.14 13.59 9.02
CA ARG A 260 14.49 12.21 9.32
C ARG A 260 13.48 11.60 10.28
N GLY A 261 13.01 10.40 9.99
CA GLY A 261 12.12 9.63 10.85
C GLY A 261 12.80 9.21 12.15
N VAL A 262 12.16 9.49 13.28
CA VAL A 262 12.61 9.16 14.64
C VAL A 262 11.59 8.22 15.28
N GLN A 263 12.08 7.10 15.84
CA GLN A 263 11.27 6.04 16.45
C GLN A 263 10.20 5.46 15.51
N ASN A 264 10.60 4.53 14.63
CA ASN A 264 9.67 3.82 13.75
C ASN A 264 8.63 3.02 14.55
N ILE A 265 7.37 3.16 14.15
CA ILE A 265 6.22 2.46 14.70
C ILE A 265 6.01 1.17 13.90
N ILE A 266 6.12 0.02 14.57
CA ILE A 266 5.99 -1.30 13.93
C ILE A 266 4.58 -1.83 14.18
N TYR A 267 3.77 -1.92 13.13
CA TYR A 267 2.36 -2.35 13.21
C TYR A 267 2.18 -3.85 13.45
N LYS A 268 3.28 -4.62 13.56
CA LYS A 268 3.27 -5.97 14.14
C LYS A 268 3.10 -5.94 15.66
N LYS A 269 3.25 -4.80 16.35
CA LYS A 269 3.37 -4.72 17.82
C LYS A 269 2.26 -3.87 18.47
N LEU A 270 0.99 -4.22 18.30
CA LEU A 270 -0.03 -3.76 19.25
C LEU A 270 -0.01 -4.66 20.49
N LYS A 271 0.76 -4.23 21.48
CA LYS A 271 0.49 -4.40 22.90
C LYS A 271 1.30 -3.30 23.60
N ASP A 272 0.61 -2.29 24.09
CA ASP A 272 0.99 -1.75 25.40
C ASP A 272 0.56 -2.80 26.44
#